data_AF-A0A6G3MNA1-F1
#
_entry.id   AF-A0A6G3MNA1-F1
#
_cell.length_a   1.000
_cell.length_b   1.000
_cell.length_c   1.000
_cell.angle_alpha   90.00
_cell.angle_beta   90.00
_cell.angle_gamma   90.00
#
_symmetry.space_group_name_H-M   'P 1'
#
loop_
_entity.id
_entity.type
_entity.pdbx_description
1 polymer ?
#
loop_
_entity_poly.entity_id
_entity_poly.type
_entity_poly.pdbx_seq_one_letter_code
_entity_poly.pdbx_strand_id
1 'polypeptide(L)'
;PQEGYKTVVDGTNVYIHPSSSLFSRQPDWVLYHELVLTTREYMREVTQIDPKWLVEFAPTYFKFSDPTQLSKQKKQQKIEPLYNKYADEDWKLSKILLEAKNNY
;
A
#
# COMPACT_ATOMS: atom_id res chain seq x y z
N PRO A 1 13.73 3.74 -1.37
CA PRO A 1 12.51 4.27 -0.70
C PRO A 1 12.07 3.26 0.36
N GLN A 2 12.12 3.63 1.64
CA GLN A 2 11.62 2.76 2.69
C GLN A 2 10.09 2.67 2.52
N GLU A 3 9.60 1.48 2.17
CA GLU A 3 8.17 1.24 1.97
C GLU A 3 7.44 1.48 3.29
N GLY A 4 6.41 2.32 3.26
CA GLY A 4 5.57 2.61 4.41
C GLY A 4 4.52 1.53 4.60
N TYR A 5 4.04 1.39 5.83
CA TYR A 5 2.90 0.54 6.17
C TYR A 5 1.60 1.30 5.99
N LYS A 6 0.49 0.57 5.84
CA LYS A 6 -0.86 1.13 5.84
C LYS A 6 -1.67 0.56 6.99
N THR A 7 -2.36 1.42 7.72
CA THR A 7 -3.31 0.98 8.73
C THR A 7 -4.49 0.27 8.07
N VAL A 8 -5.00 -0.79 8.69
CA VAL A 8 -6.08 -1.62 8.12
C VAL A 8 -7.41 -0.87 8.07
N VAL A 9 -7.65 0.01 9.04
CA VAL A 9 -8.93 0.72 9.21
C VAL A 9 -9.00 1.95 8.31
N ASP A 10 -8.01 2.83 8.41
CA ASP A 10 -8.05 4.15 7.77
C ASP A 10 -7.17 4.23 6.50
N GLY A 11 -6.30 3.24 6.26
CA GLY A 11 -5.37 3.26 5.14
C GLY A 11 -4.25 4.31 5.27
N THR A 12 -4.10 4.88 6.46
CA THR A 12 -3.11 5.91 6.80
C THR A 12 -1.70 5.36 6.66
N ASN A 13 -0.82 6.18 6.11
CA ASN A 13 0.55 5.77 5.81
C ASN A 13 1.46 6.00 7.01
N VAL A 14 1.98 4.90 7.58
CA VAL A 14 2.71 4.87 8.84
C VAL A 14 4.06 4.16 8.70
N TYR A 15 4.99 4.41 9.60
CA TYR A 15 6.35 3.89 9.52
C TYR A 15 6.80 3.24 10.83
N ILE A 16 7.66 2.23 10.79
CA ILE A 16 8.29 1.70 12.00
C ILE A 16 9.28 2.73 12.54
N HIS A 17 9.20 3.06 13.84
CA HIS A 17 10.14 3.98 14.46
C HIS A 17 11.60 3.43 14.39
N PRO A 18 12.62 4.25 14.08
CA PRO A 18 14.00 3.79 13.94
C PRO A 18 14.60 3.09 15.17
N SER A 19 14.09 3.39 16.37
CA SER A 19 14.53 2.73 17.61
C SER A 19 13.92 1.35 17.83
N SER A 20 12.97 0.92 17.00
CA SER A 20 12.33 -0.40 17.12
C SER A 20 13.29 -1.50 16.66
N SER A 21 13.26 -2.64 17.35
CA SER A 21 14.03 -3.84 16.96
C SER A 21 13.61 -4.40 15.58
N LEU A 22 12.41 -4.06 15.10
CA LEU A 22 11.90 -4.50 13.81
C LEU A 22 12.24 -3.57 12.65
N PHE A 23 12.91 -2.44 12.90
CA PHE A 23 13.24 -1.46 11.86
C PHE A 23 14.05 -2.06 10.69
N SER A 24 14.95 -2.99 10.98
CA SER A 24 15.77 -3.66 9.96
C SER A 24 15.09 -4.85 9.27
N ARG A 25 14.08 -5.47 9.91
CA ARG A 25 13.45 -6.71 9.41
C ARG A 25 12.25 -6.46 8.50
N GLN A 26 11.53 -5.36 8.69
CA GLN A 26 10.38 -4.96 7.87
C GLN A 26 9.43 -6.12 7.50
N PRO A 27 8.81 -6.79 8.49
CA PRO A 27 7.85 -7.87 8.23
C PRO A 27 6.57 -7.34 7.57
N ASP A 28 5.86 -8.19 6.83
CA ASP A 28 4.66 -7.79 6.06
C ASP A 28 3.51 -7.26 6.94
N TRP A 29 3.30 -7.87 8.10
CA TRP A 29 2.22 -7.55 9.03
C TRP A 29 2.74 -7.26 10.43
N VAL A 30 2.27 -6.14 10.98
CA VAL A 30 2.65 -5.68 12.32
C VAL A 30 1.46 -5.15 13.10
N LEU A 31 1.52 -5.35 14.41
CA LEU A 31 0.70 -4.67 15.40
C LEU A 31 1.55 -3.58 16.06
N TYR A 32 0.96 -2.43 16.40
CA TYR A 32 1.61 -1.35 17.14
C TYR A 32 0.78 -0.98 18.38
N HIS A 33 1.45 -0.52 19.45
CA HIS A 33 0.76 -0.07 20.66
C HIS A 33 0.31 1.39 20.54
N GLU A 34 1.17 2.24 19.99
CA GLU A 34 0.92 3.67 19.86
C GLU A 34 1.51 4.22 18.56
N LEU A 35 0.97 5.37 18.16
CA LEU A 35 1.38 6.11 16.98
C LEU A 35 1.81 7.51 17.43
N VAL A 36 3.03 7.89 17.06
CA VAL A 36 3.63 9.17 17.42
C VAL A 36 3.81 9.99 16.15
N LEU A 37 3.17 11.14 16.11
CA LEU A 37 3.32 12.09 15.01
C LEU A 37 4.56 12.97 15.26
N THR A 38 5.55 12.86 14.38
CA THR A 38 6.71 13.77 14.35
C THR A 38 6.89 14.38 12.95
N THR A 39 7.95 14.01 12.22
CA THR A 39 8.10 14.30 10.77
C THR A 39 7.27 13.36 9.92
N ARG A 40 7.03 12.14 10.41
CA ARG A 40 6.10 11.15 9.87
C ARG A 40 5.39 10.47 11.04
N GLU A 41 4.31 9.76 10.74
CA GLU A 41 3.63 8.94 11.73
C GLU A 41 4.46 7.67 11.99
N TYR A 42 4.99 7.55 13.20
CA TYR A 42 5.82 6.43 13.60
C TYR A 42 5.12 5.53 14.61
N MET A 43 5.14 4.23 14.33
CA MET A 43 4.65 3.18 15.22
C MET A 43 5.69 2.87 16.30
N ARG A 44 5.29 2.83 17.58
CA ARG A 44 6.11 2.32 18.69
C ARG A 44 5.55 1.00 19.24
N GLU A 45 6.45 0.23 19.86
CA GLU A 45 6.17 -1.11 20.41
C GLU A 45 5.56 -2.04 19.36
N VAL A 46 6.31 -2.20 18.26
CA VAL A 46 5.86 -2.95 17.08
C VAL A 46 6.12 -4.45 17.27
N THR A 47 5.12 -5.29 16.97
CA THR A 47 5.23 -6.75 17.03
C THR A 47 4.79 -7.36 15.70
N GLN A 48 5.56 -8.33 15.18
CA GLN A 48 5.18 -9.09 14.00
C GLN A 48 4.01 -10.05 14.32
N ILE A 49 3.03 -10.13 13.42
CA ILE A 49 1.85 -10.99 13.59
C ILE A 49 1.53 -11.76 12.30
N ASP A 50 0.83 -12.90 12.43
CA ASP A 50 0.09 -13.51 11.30
C ASP A 50 -1.32 -12.88 11.24
N PRO A 51 -1.77 -12.33 10.09
CA PRO A 51 -3.10 -11.75 9.96
C PRO A 51 -4.25 -12.71 10.31
N LYS A 52 -4.04 -14.04 10.25
CA LYS A 52 -5.06 -15.04 10.63
C LYS A 52 -5.49 -14.90 12.09
N TRP A 53 -4.56 -14.52 12.97
CA TRP A 53 -4.82 -14.36 14.40
C TRP A 53 -5.87 -13.28 14.66
N LEU A 54 -5.90 -12.21 13.86
CA LEU A 54 -6.88 -11.14 14.02
C LEU A 54 -8.32 -11.62 13.78
N VAL A 55 -8.50 -12.50 12.81
CA VAL A 55 -9.82 -13.08 12.50
C VAL A 55 -10.24 -14.08 13.59
N GLU A 56 -9.28 -14.81 14.17
CA GLU A 56 -9.53 -15.76 15.26
C GLU A 56 -9.86 -15.07 16.60
N PHE A 57 -9.08 -14.05 16.99
CA PHE A 57 -9.25 -13.36 18.27
C PHE A 57 -10.32 -12.26 18.25
N ALA A 58 -10.58 -11.65 17.09
CA ALA A 58 -11.55 -10.57 16.94
C ALA A 58 -12.46 -10.77 15.69
N PRO A 59 -13.25 -11.85 15.65
CA PRO A 59 -14.10 -12.20 14.50
C PRO A 59 -15.24 -11.20 14.24
N THR A 60 -15.61 -10.40 15.24
CA THR A 60 -16.61 -9.34 15.10
C THR A 60 -16.08 -8.13 14.33
N TYR A 61 -14.75 -7.92 14.34
CA TYR A 61 -14.10 -6.75 13.75
C TYR A 61 -13.38 -7.09 12.44
N PHE A 62 -12.73 -8.25 12.36
CA PHE A 62 -11.95 -8.65 11.19
C PHE A 62 -12.58 -9.84 10.46
N LYS A 63 -12.51 -9.82 9.12
CA LYS A 63 -12.96 -10.90 8.24
C LYS A 63 -12.00 -11.06 7.08
N PHE A 64 -11.83 -12.29 6.61
CA PHE A 64 -11.15 -12.53 5.34
C PHE A 64 -11.97 -11.95 4.18
N SER A 65 -11.28 -11.39 3.19
CA SER A 65 -11.92 -11.00 1.93
C SER A 65 -12.27 -12.24 1.12
N ASP A 66 -13.40 -12.21 0.43
CA ASP A 66 -13.79 -13.24 -0.53
C ASP A 66 -12.80 -13.21 -1.72
N PRO A 67 -12.06 -14.31 -1.99
CA PRO A 67 -11.07 -14.34 -3.07
C PRO A 67 -11.70 -14.18 -4.46
N THR A 68 -13.00 -14.47 -4.61
CA THR A 68 -13.73 -14.31 -5.87
C THR A 68 -14.17 -12.87 -6.11
N GLN A 69 -14.18 -12.02 -5.07
CA GLN A 69 -14.65 -10.65 -5.15
C GLN A 69 -13.53 -9.63 -4.92
N LEU A 70 -13.20 -8.87 -5.97
CA LEU A 70 -12.28 -7.74 -5.83
C LEU A 70 -12.94 -6.63 -4.98
N SER A 71 -12.22 -6.17 -3.96
CA SER A 71 -12.64 -4.99 -3.17
C SER A 71 -12.76 -3.76 -4.07
N LYS A 72 -13.61 -2.80 -3.68
CA LYS A 72 -13.76 -1.52 -4.42
C LYS A 72 -12.40 -0.82 -4.62
N GLN A 73 -11.57 -0.85 -3.58
CA GLN A 73 -10.22 -0.28 -3.62
C GLN A 73 -9.33 -0.99 -4.64
N LYS A 74 -9.31 -2.33 -4.66
CA LYS A 74 -8.52 -3.09 -5.63
C LYS A 74 -9.00 -2.88 -7.08
N LYS A 75 -10.31 -2.70 -7.28
CA LYS A 75 -10.88 -2.35 -8.60
C LYS A 75 -10.46 -0.96 -9.10
N GLN A 76 -10.17 -0.03 -8.20
CA GLN A 76 -9.76 1.34 -8.53
C GLN A 76 -8.25 1.50 -8.70
N GLN A 77 -7.45 0.48 -8.35
CA GLN A 77 -6.01 0.53 -8.55
C GLN A 77 -5.68 0.56 -10.05
N LYS A 78 -5.03 1.63 -10.48
CA LYS A 78 -4.53 1.80 -11.85
C LYS A 78 -3.05 1.45 -11.85
N ILE A 79 -2.65 0.52 -12.71
CA ILE A 79 -1.24 0.17 -12.89
C ILE A 79 -0.66 1.17 -13.89
N GLU A 80 0.43 1.82 -13.51
CA GLU A 80 1.23 2.66 -14.41
C GLU A 80 2.47 1.90 -14.85
N PRO A 81 2.91 2.05 -16.11
CA PRO A 81 4.14 1.42 -16.56
C PRO A 81 5.33 2.00 -15.79
N LEU A 82 6.38 1.19 -15.64
CA LEU A 82 7.63 1.65 -15.04
C LEU A 82 8.22 2.80 -15.88
N TYR A 83 8.76 3.80 -15.21
CA TYR A 83 9.42 4.92 -15.86
C TYR A 83 10.62 4.44 -16.69
N ASN A 84 10.64 4.79 -17.97
CA ASN A 84 11.76 4.54 -18.87
C ASN A 84 12.32 5.89 -19.33
N LYS A 85 13.57 6.20 -18.97
CA LYS A 85 14.25 7.45 -19.32
C LYS A 85 14.34 7.70 -20.83
N TYR A 86 14.35 6.64 -21.63
CA TYR A 86 14.53 6.69 -23.08
C TYR A 86 13.23 6.49 -23.86
N ALA A 87 12.11 6.26 -23.18
CA ALA A 87 10.82 6.18 -23.85
C ALA A 87 10.21 7.56 -23.94
N ASP A 88 9.90 8.01 -25.15
CA ASP A 88 8.95 9.09 -25.32
C ASP A 88 7.57 8.64 -24.78
N GLU A 89 6.81 9.55 -24.17
CA GLU A 89 5.52 9.26 -23.49
C GLU A 89 4.37 8.83 -24.45
N ASP A 90 4.72 8.28 -25.61
CA ASP A 90 3.85 8.02 -26.74
C ASP A 90 3.23 6.61 -26.72
N TRP A 91 3.50 5.83 -25.67
CA TRP A 91 2.89 4.52 -25.49
C TRP A 91 1.35 4.58 -25.32
N LYS A 92 0.79 5.75 -25.00
CA LYS A 92 -0.65 5.93 -24.83
C LYS A 92 -1.35 5.95 -26.19
N LEU A 93 -2.10 4.89 -26.48
CA LEU A 93 -2.92 4.75 -27.70
C LEU A 93 -3.80 5.97 -28.00
N SER A 94 -4.33 6.63 -26.96
CA SER A 94 -5.10 7.86 -27.10
C SER A 94 -4.32 9.02 -27.73
N LYS A 95 -3.01 9.10 -27.47
CA LYS A 95 -2.12 10.15 -28.01
C LYS A 95 -1.82 9.86 -29.48
N ILE A 96 -1.49 8.60 -29.80
CA ILE A 96 -1.27 8.13 -31.18
C ILE A 96 -2.49 8.42 -32.07
N LEU A 97 -3.70 8.12 -31.57
CA LEU A 97 -4.94 8.37 -32.31
C LEU A 97 -5.25 9.86 -32.50
N LEU A 98 -4.89 10.71 -31.52
CA LEU A 98 -5.10 12.15 -31.60
C LEU A 98 -4.17 12.80 -32.62
N GLU A 99 -2.92 12.35 -32.67
CA GLU A 99 -1.92 12.79 -33.65
C GLU A 99 -2.32 12.39 -35.08
N ALA A 100 -2.79 11.15 -35.27
CA ALA A 100 -3.32 10.71 -36.56
C ALA A 100 -4.51 11.54 -37.03
N LYS A 101 -5.39 11.99 -36.12
CA LYS A 101 -6.55 12.82 -36.45
C LYS A 101 -6.20 14.27 -36.80
N ASN A 102 -5.13 14.81 -36.24
CA ASN A 102 -4.67 16.17 -36.52
C ASN A 102 -3.86 16.28 -37.83
N ASN A 103 -3.40 15.14 -38.37
CA ASN A 103 -2.64 15.05 -39.62
C ASN A 103 -3.52 14.85 -40.87
N TYR A 104 -4.85 14.92 -40.73
CA TYR A 104 -5.84 14.92 -41.81
C TYR A 104 -6.71 16.18 -41.70
#